data_AF-A0AAN6PKS2-F1
#
_entry.id   AF-A0AAN6PKS2-F1
#
_cell.length_a   1.000
_cell.length_b   1.000
_cell.length_c   1.000
_cell.angle_alpha   90.00
_cell.angle_beta   90.00
_cell.angle_gamma   90.00
#
_symmetry.space_group_name_H-M   'P 1'
#
loop_
_entity.id
_entity.type
_entity.pdbx_description
1 polymer ?
#
loop_
_entity_poly.entity_id
_entity_poly.type
_entity_poly.pdbx_seq_one_letter_code
_entity_poly.pdbx_strand_id
1 'polypeptide(L)'
;MAKDSLPSLHSLDQPEKLQDLLKEDRGDDCLPCKIVGGGAFLGLAAYSYISGQSQLEQQKAKILASGSRFGMRSRSLGITGISLGLAWLGLWRLVK
;
A
#
# COMPACT_ATOMS: atom_id res chain seq x y z
N MET A 1 -15.01 -0.39 54.26
CA MET A 1 -16.12 -0.51 53.29
C MET A 1 -15.55 -1.06 51.98
N ALA A 2 -15.16 -2.33 51.94
CA ALA A 2 -14.46 -2.95 50.80
C ALA A 2 -15.23 -4.19 50.33
N LYS A 3 -16.55 -4.05 50.10
CA LYS A 3 -17.42 -5.20 49.84
C LYS A 3 -18.43 -5.03 48.71
N ASP A 4 -18.48 -3.88 48.03
CA ASP A 4 -19.59 -3.58 47.12
C ASP A 4 -19.25 -3.63 45.62
N SER A 5 -18.11 -4.21 45.22
CA SER A 5 -17.79 -4.38 43.78
C SER A 5 -16.95 -5.61 43.49
N LEU A 6 -17.30 -6.76 44.07
CA LEU A 6 -16.78 -8.04 43.58
C LEU A 6 -17.65 -8.47 42.40
N PRO A 7 -17.12 -8.51 41.16
CA PRO A 7 -17.88 -8.95 40.00
C PRO A 7 -18.33 -10.40 40.20
N SER A 8 -19.57 -10.71 39.80
CA SER A 8 -20.14 -12.05 39.91
C SER A 8 -19.31 -13.07 39.13
N LEU A 9 -19.25 -14.33 39.56
CA LEU A 9 -18.53 -15.38 38.82
C LEU A 9 -19.02 -15.51 37.36
N HIS A 10 -20.30 -15.20 37.11
CA HIS A 10 -20.89 -15.19 35.77
C HIS A 10 -20.27 -14.14 34.83
N SER A 11 -19.76 -13.02 35.35
CA SER A 11 -19.03 -12.03 34.56
C SER A 11 -17.58 -12.45 34.24
N LEU A 12 -16.99 -13.40 34.99
CA LEU A 12 -15.67 -13.97 34.70
C LEU A 12 -15.74 -15.19 33.76
N ASP A 13 -16.87 -15.89 33.73
CA ASP A 13 -17.08 -17.11 32.93
C ASP A 13 -17.62 -16.82 31.52
N GLN A 14 -17.90 -15.55 31.20
CA GLN A 14 -18.32 -15.17 29.86
C GLN A 14 -17.10 -15.24 28.94
N PRO A 15 -17.11 -16.09 27.88
CA PRO A 15 -16.02 -16.09 26.92
C PRO A 15 -15.96 -14.71 26.28
N GLU A 16 -14.84 -14.00 26.48
CA GLU A 16 -14.63 -12.70 25.86
C GLU A 16 -14.88 -12.82 24.37
N LYS A 17 -15.59 -11.82 23.82
CA LYS A 17 -15.88 -11.84 22.39
C LYS A 17 -14.55 -11.80 21.66
N LEU A 18 -14.30 -12.84 20.87
CA LEU A 18 -13.11 -12.96 20.01
C LEU A 18 -12.82 -11.68 19.22
N GLN A 19 -13.86 -10.91 18.90
CA GLN A 19 -13.78 -9.65 18.14
C GLN A 19 -13.18 -8.51 18.96
N ASP A 20 -13.44 -8.47 20.25
CA ASP A 20 -12.90 -7.49 21.19
C ASP A 20 -11.44 -7.86 21.53
N LEU A 21 -11.12 -9.16 21.68
CA LEU A 21 -9.73 -9.64 21.77
C LEU A 21 -8.93 -9.34 20.50
N LEU A 22 -9.48 -9.59 19.31
CA LEU A 22 -8.83 -9.23 18.05
C LEU A 22 -8.67 -7.72 17.87
N LYS A 23 -9.50 -6.91 18.54
CA LYS A 23 -9.39 -5.45 18.52
C LYS A 23 -8.31 -4.95 19.47
N GLU A 24 -8.18 -5.59 20.63
CA GLU A 24 -7.16 -5.28 21.63
C GLU A 24 -5.78 -5.79 21.20
N ASP A 25 -5.70 -6.92 20.49
CA ASP A 25 -4.47 -7.46 19.88
C ASP A 25 -4.11 -6.74 18.57
N ARG A 26 -5.07 -6.03 17.95
CA ARG A 26 -4.81 -4.96 16.97
C ARG A 26 -4.33 -3.67 17.63
N GLY A 27 -4.05 -3.69 18.93
CA GLY A 27 -3.78 -2.56 19.82
C GLY A 27 -2.60 -1.65 19.48
N ASP A 28 -1.87 -1.92 18.41
CA ASP A 28 -1.00 -0.93 17.79
C ASP A 28 -1.59 -0.54 16.44
N ASP A 29 -2.13 0.67 16.39
CA ASP A 29 -2.50 1.36 15.16
C ASP A 29 -1.46 1.04 14.09
N CYS A 30 -1.81 0.27 13.06
CA CYS A 30 -0.90 -0.09 11.97
C CYS A 30 -0.47 1.14 11.13
N LEU A 31 -0.71 2.36 11.62
CA LEU A 31 -0.25 3.64 11.09
C LEU A 31 1.21 3.63 10.61
N PRO A 32 2.22 3.20 11.39
CA PRO A 32 3.59 3.17 10.90
C PRO A 32 3.75 2.17 9.75
N CYS A 33 3.12 0.99 9.81
CA CYS A 33 3.14 0.02 8.72
C CYS A 33 2.41 0.51 7.46
N LYS A 34 1.32 1.27 7.61
CA LYS A 34 0.58 1.89 6.51
C LYS A 34 1.37 3.02 5.88
N ILE A 35 2.00 3.87 6.68
CA ILE A 35 2.86 4.97 6.22
C ILE A 35 4.08 4.42 5.48
N VAL A 36 4.78 3.46 6.07
CA VAL A 36 5.97 2.86 5.43
C VAL A 36 5.58 2.09 4.18
N GLY A 37 4.58 1.21 4.27
CA GLY A 37 4.14 0.40 3.13
C GLY A 37 3.54 1.25 2.01
N GLY A 38 2.60 2.13 2.34
CA GLY A 38 1.97 3.04 1.38
C GLY A 38 2.95 4.05 0.79
N GLY A 39 3.80 4.64 1.62
CA GLY A 39 4.86 5.56 1.20
C GLY A 39 5.87 4.91 0.27
N ALA A 40 6.27 3.65 0.53
CA ALA A 40 7.15 2.90 -0.36
C ALA A 40 6.52 2.70 -1.75
N PHE A 41 5.25 2.26 -1.81
CA PHE A 41 4.55 2.08 -3.09
C PHE A 41 4.36 3.39 -3.85
N LEU A 42 4.03 4.48 -3.18
CA LEU A 42 3.90 5.80 -3.80
C LEU A 42 5.24 6.36 -4.27
N GLY A 43 6.30 6.18 -3.48
CA GLY A 43 7.65 6.56 -3.86
C GLY A 43 8.14 5.80 -5.08
N LEU A 44 7.92 4.49 -5.13
CA LEU A 44 8.23 3.65 -6.29
C LEU A 44 7.40 4.05 -7.51
N ALA A 45 6.11 4.35 -7.34
CA ALA A 45 5.25 4.81 -8.44
C ALA A 45 5.80 6.09 -9.09
N ALA A 46 6.14 7.09 -8.28
CA ALA A 46 6.71 8.35 -8.72
C ALA A 46 8.08 8.15 -9.37
N TYR A 47 8.96 7.37 -8.73
CA TYR A 47 10.29 7.08 -9.25
C TYR A 47 10.24 6.33 -10.59
N SER A 48 9.40 5.30 -10.72
CA SER A 48 9.23 4.54 -11.96
C SER A 48 8.68 5.42 -13.09
N TYR A 49 7.79 6.36 -12.78
CA TYR A 49 7.25 7.26 -13.81
C TYR A 49 8.32 8.22 -14.32
N ILE A 50 9.00 8.91 -13.40
CA ILE A 50 10.00 9.94 -13.75
C ILE A 50 11.21 9.30 -14.43
N SER A 51 11.78 8.25 -13.83
CA SER A 51 12.96 7.57 -14.38
C SER A 51 12.64 6.76 -15.64
N GLY A 52 11.44 6.20 -15.73
CA GLY A 52 11.03 5.42 -16.89
C GLY A 52 10.83 6.30 -18.12
N GLN A 53 10.18 7.46 -17.95
CA GLN A 53 9.97 8.40 -19.06
C GLN A 53 11.29 9.06 -19.49
N SER A 54 12.19 9.39 -18.56
CA SER A 54 13.50 9.95 -18.91
C SER A 54 14.36 8.96 -19.70
N GLN A 55 14.36 7.68 -19.34
CA GLN A 55 15.04 6.63 -20.09
C GLN A 55 14.45 6.44 -21.49
N LEU A 56 13.13 6.54 -21.64
CA LEU A 56 12.47 6.48 -22.95
C LEU A 56 12.84 7.65 -23.86
N GLU A 57 12.89 8.87 -23.33
CA GLU A 57 13.30 10.05 -24.10
C GLU A 57 14.76 9.98 -24.51
N GLN A 58 15.66 9.51 -23.64
CA GLN A 58 17.08 9.31 -24.00
C GLN A 58 17.27 8.25 -25.09
N GLN A 59 16.44 7.21 -25.11
CA GLN A 59 16.52 6.14 -26.10
C GLN A 59 15.65 6.39 -27.33
N LYS A 60 14.93 7.52 -27.39
CA LYS A 60 13.99 7.88 -28.45
C LYS A 60 14.59 7.78 -29.85
N ALA A 61 15.79 8.32 -30.04
CA ALA A 61 16.50 8.26 -31.32
C ALA A 61 16.81 6.80 -31.75
N LYS A 62 17.24 5.95 -30.80
CA LYS A 62 17.51 4.52 -31.05
C LYS A 62 16.22 3.74 -31.35
N ILE A 63 15.12 4.09 -30.68
CA ILE A 63 13.81 3.47 -30.87
C ILE A 63 13.19 3.84 -32.22
N LEU A 64 13.35 5.09 -32.65
CA LEU A 64 12.90 5.53 -33.97
C LEU A 64 13.76 4.92 -35.07
N ALA A 65 15.07 4.80 -34.86
CA ALA A 65 15.98 4.15 -35.79
C ALA A 65 15.75 2.63 -35.91
N SER A 66 15.22 1.97 -34.89
CA SER A 66 15.06 0.50 -34.88
C SER A 66 13.82 -0.03 -35.62
N GLY A 67 12.94 0.83 -36.11
CA GLY A 67 11.75 0.41 -36.89
C GLY A 67 10.80 -0.54 -36.15
N SER A 68 10.88 -0.58 -34.81
CA SER A 68 10.11 -1.51 -33.97
C SER A 68 8.60 -1.34 -34.14
N ARG A 69 7.87 -2.45 -34.40
CA ARG A 69 6.38 -2.48 -34.46
C ARG A 69 5.73 -2.04 -33.15
N PHE A 70 6.41 -2.24 -32.03
CA PHE A 70 6.05 -1.67 -30.73
C PHE A 70 6.78 -0.34 -30.58
N GLY A 71 6.06 0.75 -30.86
CA GLY A 71 6.59 2.10 -30.83
C GLY A 71 6.80 2.65 -29.41
N MET A 72 7.14 3.94 -29.34
CA MET A 72 7.38 4.66 -28.08
C MET A 72 6.16 4.64 -27.14
N ARG A 73 4.95 4.68 -27.71
CA ARG A 73 3.69 4.68 -26.96
C ARG A 73 3.45 3.41 -26.15
N SER A 74 3.75 2.22 -26.67
CA SER A 74 3.51 0.99 -25.90
C SER A 74 4.42 0.90 -24.68
N ARG A 75 5.67 1.36 -24.81
CA ARG A 75 6.62 1.41 -23.70
C ARG A 75 6.21 2.45 -22.65
N SER A 76 5.76 3.63 -23.09
CA SER A 76 5.27 4.67 -22.18
C SER A 76 3.99 4.25 -21.45
N LEU A 77 3.07 3.54 -22.13
CA LEU A 77 1.88 2.97 -21.52
C LEU A 77 2.21 1.90 -20.48
N GLY A 78 3.22 1.05 -20.73
CA GLY A 78 3.69 0.07 -19.76
C GLY A 78 4.20 0.72 -18.47
N ILE A 79 5.06 1.74 -18.59
CA ILE A 79 5.60 2.49 -17.45
C ILE A 79 4.47 3.20 -16.69
N THR A 80 3.59 3.88 -17.42
CA THR A 80 2.44 4.56 -16.82
C THR A 80 1.51 3.59 -16.11
N GLY A 81 1.25 2.41 -16.70
CA GLY A 81 0.43 1.36 -16.08
C GLY A 81 1.04 0.80 -14.80
N ILE A 82 2.34 0.52 -14.80
CA ILE A 82 3.05 0.07 -13.58
C ILE A 82 3.01 1.14 -12.50
N SER A 83 3.31 2.39 -12.85
CA SER A 83 3.26 3.52 -11.91
C SER A 83 1.87 3.72 -11.34
N LEU A 84 0.81 3.65 -12.15
CA LEU A 84 -0.57 3.74 -11.68
C LEU A 84 -0.95 2.57 -10.77
N GLY A 85 -0.53 1.34 -11.11
CA GLY A 85 -0.75 0.17 -10.28
C GLY A 85 -0.09 0.29 -8.90
N LEU A 86 1.16 0.76 -8.86
CA LEU A 86 1.89 1.02 -7.62
C LEU A 86 1.22 2.13 -6.80
N ALA A 87 0.81 3.22 -7.44
CA ALA A 87 0.12 4.31 -6.76
C ALA A 87 -1.23 3.87 -6.17
N TRP A 88 -1.99 3.07 -6.93
CA TRP A 88 -3.24 2.48 -6.48
C TRP A 88 -3.06 1.58 -5.26
N LEU A 89 -2.08 0.66 -5.30
CA LEU A 89 -1.76 -0.22 -4.18
C LEU A 89 -1.30 0.57 -2.95
N GLY A 90 -0.50 1.62 -3.16
CA GLY A 90 -0.05 2.51 -2.09
C GLY A 90 -1.20 3.25 -1.40
N LEU A 91 -2.11 3.84 -2.19
CA LEU A 91 -3.32 4.51 -1.66
C LEU A 91 -4.26 3.52 -0.97
N TRP A 92 -4.48 2.36 -1.56
CA TRP A 92 -5.36 1.33 -0.98
C TRP A 92 -4.86 0.87 0.40
N ARG A 93 -3.55 0.73 0.57
CA ARG A 93 -2.91 0.35 1.83
C ARG A 93 -2.91 1.47 2.89
N LEU A 94 -3.03 2.73 2.48
CA LEU A 94 -3.17 3.87 3.40
C LEU A 94 -4.61 4.03 3.89
N VAL A 95 -5.58 3.79 3.00
CA VAL A 95 -7.01 3.98 3.29
C VAL A 95 -7.64 2.79 4.03
N LYS A 96 -7.15 1.57 3.84
CA LYS A 96 -7.66 0.34 4.48
C LYS A 96 -6.77 -0.11 5.62
#